data_AF-A0A3N7CM62-F1
#
_entry.id   AF-A0A3N7CM62-F1
#
_cell.length_a   1.000
_cell.length_b   1.000
_cell.length_c   1.000
_cell.angle_alpha   90.00
_cell.angle_beta   90.00
_cell.angle_gamma   90.00
#
_symmetry.space_group_name_H-M   'P 1'
#
loop_
_entity.id
_entity.type
_entity.pdbx_description
1 polymer ?
#
loop_
_entity_poly.entity_id
_entity_poly.type
_entity_poly.pdbx_seq_one_letter_code
_entity_poly.pdbx_strand_id
1 'polypeptide(L)' 'MKIHNIEIQKFKAANNNVHGQMIFKVDAIVTPKTPVEGIEPSTLITLTEANARVLMALLKAQLLEFDGKKARSRF' A
#
# COMPACT_ATOMS: atom_id res chain seq x y z
N MET A 1 -17.32 -7.26 8.03
CA MET A 1 -16.13 -7.05 7.16
C MET A 1 -15.27 -8.31 7.20
N LYS A 2 -14.75 -8.80 6.06
CA LYS A 2 -13.76 -9.90 6.07
C LYS A 2 -12.41 -9.32 6.50
N ILE A 3 -11.72 -9.98 7.43
CA ILE A 3 -10.39 -9.54 7.90
C ILE A 3 -9.33 -10.57 7.50
N HIS A 4 -8.12 -10.08 7.23
CA HIS A 4 -7.02 -10.91 6.76
C HIS A 4 -5.72 -10.54 7.49
N ASN A 5 -4.79 -11.48 7.55
CA ASN A 5 -3.39 -11.19 7.74
C ASN A 5 -2.72 -11.21 6.35
N ILE A 6 -2.01 -10.15 6.03
CA ILE A 6 -1.34 -9.96 4.75
C ILE A 6 0.15 -9.81 5.04
N GLU A 7 0.94 -10.81 4.65
CA GLU A 7 2.40 -10.76 4.78
C GLU A 7 3.03 -10.48 3.42
N ILE A 8 3.69 -9.33 3.29
CA ILE A 8 4.28 -8.90 2.03
C ILE A 8 5.68 -9.51 1.88
N GLN A 9 5.84 -10.32 0.84
CA GLN A 9 7.10 -10.96 0.49
C GLN A 9 7.96 -10.04 -0.38
N LYS A 10 7.34 -9.35 -1.36
CA LYS A 10 8.07 -8.49 -2.30
C LYS A 10 7.18 -7.42 -2.95
N PHE A 11 7.70 -6.21 -3.11
CA PHE A 11 7.12 -5.20 -4.02
C PHE A 11 7.65 -5.38 -5.45
N LYS A 12 6.74 -5.45 -6.42
CA LYS A 12 7.06 -5.63 -7.84
C LYS A 12 6.90 -4.36 -8.65
N ALA A 13 5.87 -3.58 -8.34
CA ALA A 13 5.61 -2.30 -9.01
C ALA A 13 4.78 -1.41 -8.09
N ALA A 14 4.90 -0.11 -8.29
CA ALA A 14 4.00 0.90 -7.76
C ALA A 14 3.62 1.83 -8.89
N ASN A 15 2.34 2.17 -9.01
CA ASN A 15 1.89 3.22 -9.91
C ASN A 15 0.77 4.03 -9.27
N ASN A 16 0.64 5.27 -9.69
CA ASN A 16 -0.51 6.10 -9.40
C ASN A 16 -1.43 6.18 -10.62
N ASN A 17 -2.71 6.42 -10.38
CA ASN A 17 -3.69 6.67 -11.43
C ASN A 17 -4.20 8.11 -11.39
N VAL A 18 -4.91 8.51 -12.45
CA VAL A 18 -5.50 9.86 -12.58
C VAL A 18 -6.59 10.14 -11.55
N HIS A 19 -7.10 9.11 -10.87
CA HIS A 19 -8.14 9.22 -9.84
C HIS A 19 -7.57 9.38 -8.42
N GLY A 20 -6.27 9.62 -8.28
CA GLY A 20 -5.64 9.87 -6.98
C GLY A 20 -5.37 8.59 -6.16
N GLN A 21 -5.43 7.42 -6.78
CA GLN A 21 -5.14 6.15 -6.12
C GLN A 21 -3.71 5.71 -6.44
N MET A 22 -3.07 5.08 -5.46
CA MET A 22 -1.80 4.39 -5.63
C MET A 22 -2.04 2.89 -5.57
N ILE A 23 -1.47 2.15 -6.50
CA ILE A 23 -1.62 0.70 -6.61
C ILE A 23 -0.23 0.07 -6.48
N PHE A 24 -0.13 -0.91 -5.59
CA PHE A 24 1.07 -1.72 -5.43
C PHE A 24 0.83 -3.12 -5.98
N LYS A 25 1.73 -3.57 -6.86
CA LYS A 25 1.81 -4.98 -7.24
C LYS A 25 2.78 -5.66 -6.29
N VAL A 26 2.29 -6.64 -5.54
CA VAL A 26 3.07 -7.32 -4.50
C VAL A 26 2.91 -8.83 -4.61
N ASP A 27 3.95 -9.54 -4.16
CA ASP A 27 3.81 -10.94 -3.73
C ASP A 27 3.48 -10.93 -2.25
N ALA A 28 2.41 -11.63 -1.86
CA ALA A 28 1.94 -11.67 -0.49
C ALA A 28 1.32 -13.01 -0.13
N ILE A 29 1.44 -13.38 1.15
CA ILE A 29 0.65 -14.45 1.76
C ILE A 29 -0.57 -13.81 2.38
N VAL A 30 -1.76 -14.30 2.03
CA VAL A 30 -3.04 -13.80 2.53
C VAL A 30 -3.74 -14.90 3.29
N THR A 31 -3.92 -14.69 4.59
CA THR A 31 -4.56 -15.65 5.48
C THR A 31 -5.84 -15.04 6.05
N PRO A 32 -7.01 -15.70 5.93
CA PRO A 32 -8.23 -15.26 6.60
C PRO A 32 -8.01 -15.23 8.12
N LYS A 33 -8.54 -14.20 8.78
CA LYS A 33 -8.53 -14.09 10.24
C LYS A 33 -9.96 -14.05 10.76
N THR A 34 -10.23 -14.75 11.85
CA THR A 34 -11.53 -14.70 12.51
C THR A 34 -11.56 -13.47 13.42
N PRO A 35 -12.57 -12.58 13.32
CA PRO A 35 -12.72 -11.47 14.26
C PRO A 35 -12.84 -12.00 15.69
N VAL A 36 -12.13 -11.35 16.61
CA VAL A 36 -12.23 -11.66 18.04
C VAL A 36 -13.27 -10.73 18.65
N GLU A 37 -14.19 -11.30 19.43
CA GLU A 37 -15.24 -10.53 20.08
C GLU A 37 -14.64 -9.52 21.08
N GLY A 38 -15.20 -8.30 21.09
CA GLY A 38 -14.69 -7.21 21.94
C GLY A 38 -13.44 -6.50 21.42
N ILE A 39 -12.88 -6.90 20.27
CA ILE A 39 -11.73 -6.24 19.62
C ILE A 39 -12.18 -5.66 18.28
N GLU A 40 -11.73 -4.43 17.99
CA GLU A 40 -11.99 -3.80 16.69
C GLU A 40 -11.41 -4.65 15.54
N PRO A 41 -12.23 -5.12 14.59
CA PRO A 41 -11.76 -5.97 13.50
C PRO A 41 -10.80 -5.23 12.58
N SER A 42 -9.56 -5.73 12.50
CA SER A 42 -8.51 -5.15 11.65
C SER A 42 -7.86 -6.19 10.74
N THR A 43 -7.52 -5.75 9.53
CA THR A 43 -6.61 -6.47 8.63
C THR A 43 -5.20 -6.01 8.93
N LEU A 44 -4.27 -6.95 9.10
CA LEU A 44 -2.88 -6.63 9.39
C LEU A 44 -2.03 -6.75 8.12
N ILE A 45 -1.15 -5.77 7.90
CA ILE A 45 -0.11 -5.83 6.88
C ILE A 45 1.23 -5.97 7.60
N THR A 46 1.94 -7.04 7.33
CA THR A 46 3.26 -7.33 7.92
C THR A 46 4.33 -7.23 6.84
N LEU A 47 5.43 -6.58 7.19
CA LEU A 47 6.56 -6.28 6.32
C LEU A 47 7.85 -6.58 7.08
N THR A 48 8.86 -7.11 6.39
CA THR A 48 10.24 -7.05 6.89
C THR A 48 10.73 -5.59 6.85
N GLU A 49 11.77 -5.27 7.63
CA GLU A 49 12.38 -3.94 7.60
C GLU A 49 12.83 -3.56 6.17
N ALA A 50 13.42 -4.50 5.45
CA ALA A 50 13.83 -4.31 4.06
C ALA A 50 12.64 -3.93 3.16
N ASN A 51 11.51 -4.65 3.27
CA ASN A 51 10.32 -4.34 2.51
C ASN A 51 9.69 -3.00 2.94
N ALA A 52 9.77 -2.63 4.21
CA ALA A 52 9.32 -1.32 4.68
C ALA A 52 10.14 -0.17 4.09
N ARG A 53 11.47 -0.33 3.97
CA ARG A 53 12.34 0.66 3.30
C ARG A 53 12.01 0.78 1.81
N VAL A 54 11.74 -0.33 1.13
CA VAL A 54 11.30 -0.33 -0.28
C VAL A 54 9.95 0.38 -0.41
N LEU A 55 8.99 0.08 0.46
CA LEU A 55 7.70 0.76 0.48
C LEU A 55 7.87 2.27 0.64
N MET A 56 8.72 2.73 1.56
CA MET A 56 8.99 4.17 1.73
C MET A 56 9.53 4.81 0.45
N ALA A 57 10.46 4.16 -0.24
CA ALA A 57 11.02 4.69 -1.48
C ALA A 57 9.96 4.78 -2.60
N LEU A 58 9.16 3.72 -2.76
CA LEU A 58 8.08 3.68 -3.75
C LEU A 58 7.00 4.72 -3.45
N LEU A 59 6.59 4.86 -2.19
CA LEU A 59 5.63 5.88 -1.76
C LEU A 59 6.11 7.29 -2.12
N LYS A 60 7.37 7.62 -1.79
CA LYS A 60 7.96 8.93 -2.11
C LYS A 60 7.91 9.20 -3.61
N ALA A 61 8.34 8.23 -4.43
CA ALA A 61 8.33 8.37 -5.88
C ALA A 61 6.92 8.64 -6.43
N GLN A 62 5.93 7.89 -5.96
CA GLN A 62 4.56 8.00 -6.44
C GLN A 62 3.85 9.28 -5.97
N LEU A 63 4.18 9.78 -4.78
CA LEU A 63 3.70 11.09 -4.30
C LEU A 63 4.29 12.25 -5.11
N LEU A 64 5.59 12.20 -5.41
CA LEU A 64 6.23 13.21 -6.27
C LEU A 64 5.59 13.28 -7.66
N GLU A 65 5.23 12.14 -8.25
CA GLU A 65 4.50 12.09 -9.51
C GLU A 65 3.09 12.71 -9.41
N PHE A 66 2.37 12.51 -8.30
CA PHE A 66 1.09 13.18 -8.06
C PHE A 66 1.25 14.69 -8.01
N ASP A 67 2.27 15.18 -7.32
CA ASP A 67 2.53 16.61 -7.19
C ASP A 67 2.94 17.23 -8.53
N GLY A 68 3.75 16.52 -9.33
CA GLY A 68 4.11 16.92 -10.68
C GLY A 68 2.90 17.05 -11.62
N LYS A 69 1.85 16.23 -11.44
CA LYS A 69 0.60 16.34 -12.20
C LYS A 69 -0.29 17.49 -11.73
N LYS A 70 -0.18 17.93 -10.48
CA LYS A 70 -0.97 19.05 -9.92
C LYS A 70 -0.50 20.44 -10.38
N ALA A 71 0.66 20.57 -11.03
CA ALA A 71 1.19 21.88 -11.44
C ALA A 71 1.54 21.96 -12.94
N ARG A 72 0.55 22.33 -13.76
CA ARG A 72 0.59 23.57 -14.56
C ARG A 72 -0.83 24.11 -14.66
N SER A 73 -1.33 24.69 -13.57
CA SER A 73 -2.38 25.71 -13.67
C SER A 73 -1.79 26.82 -14.53
N ARG A 74 -2.18 26.86 -15.80
CA ARG A 74 -1.83 27.93 -16.73
C ARG A 74 -2.71 29.11 -16.32
N PHE A 75 -2.08 30.14 -15.78
CA PHE A 75 -2.62 31.49 -15.88
C PHE A 75 -2.82 31.85 -17.36
#